data_AF-A0A233SA14-F1
#
_entry.id   AF-A0A233SA14-F1
#
_cell.length_a   1.000
_cell.length_b   1.000
_cell.length_c   1.000
_cell.angle_alpha   90.00
_cell.angle_beta   90.00
_cell.angle_gamma   90.00
#
_symmetry.space_group_name_H-M   'P 1'
#
loop_
_entity.id
_entity.type
_entity.pdbx_description
1 polymer ?
#
loop_
_entity_poly.entity_id
_entity_poly.type
_entity_poly.pdbx_seq_one_letter_code
_entity_poly.pdbx_strand_id
1 'polypeptide(L)'
;MTATVAEDIVATARPVSVPRAYRFELVKLVSQWRIRLLVLACWIAPGLFVAAVSRQSTLPVDTLFGRWMHATGWAGPLVTLGFAGTWALPLLTSVVAGDVFASEDRLGTWRHLLVVVRSARRIFAAKALASLTVLLLLVAGLAGSSVVGGLLAVGNQPLVGLDGHLLTPGDAAGKVLLAWVCVLAPTLALAAIGLLGSVTLGRSPMGLLLPAVVALGMQLAQMLPLPAAVRLALPSYAFIAWNGLFTSQAQLRPLLIGIVVSLVWTVIATVLAYALFVRRDFTNAGYDGSGRRAVTAGALPLAGVVAVTVAVVAATTGATGSGIEQDKVQRSLATVFAHLYRMQTKQLNRPEVTEAQLKATATCDKGSIRVAAEGPGNDWRCVVSWHLPGVEAAGTAIYQLDVTPDGRFMADGDGPKEVNGYFLVRTPNGDAPNPLWQFDGNVELLRTSKE
;
A
#
# COMPACT_ATOMS: atom_id res chain seq x y z
N MET A 1 -72.47 1.12 37.49
CA MET A 1 -71.01 0.90 37.47
C MET A 1 -70.56 0.97 36.01
N THR A 2 -69.98 2.10 35.61
CA THR A 2 -69.39 2.30 34.28
C THR A 2 -67.92 1.89 34.35
N ALA A 3 -67.57 0.80 33.67
CA ALA A 3 -66.19 0.36 33.51
C ALA A 3 -65.51 1.26 32.47
N THR A 4 -64.62 2.15 32.93
CA THR A 4 -63.69 2.86 32.06
C THR A 4 -62.63 1.88 31.57
N VAL A 5 -62.71 1.51 30.29
CA VAL A 5 -61.62 0.82 29.59
C VAL A 5 -60.46 1.80 29.50
N ALA A 6 -59.40 1.55 30.28
CA ALA A 6 -58.13 2.23 30.10
C ALA A 6 -57.53 1.73 28.77
N GLU A 7 -57.48 2.61 27.76
CA GLU A 7 -56.62 2.41 26.61
C GLU A 7 -55.17 2.37 27.11
N ASP A 8 -54.60 1.16 27.19
CA ASP A 8 -53.16 0.97 27.33
C ASP A 8 -52.48 1.58 26.10
N ILE A 9 -52.07 2.83 26.21
CA ILE A 9 -51.10 3.44 25.29
C ILE A 9 -49.77 2.73 25.58
N VAL A 10 -49.57 1.57 24.95
CA VAL A 10 -48.27 0.91 24.90
C VAL A 10 -47.35 1.84 24.12
N ALA A 11 -46.64 2.71 24.84
CA ALA A 11 -45.62 3.56 24.28
C ALA A 11 -44.58 2.65 23.61
N THR A 12 -44.68 2.47 22.29
CA THR A 12 -43.70 1.72 21.51
C THR A 12 -42.37 2.44 21.63
N ALA A 13 -41.54 1.99 22.58
CA ALA A 13 -40.26 2.63 22.85
C ALA A 13 -39.39 2.55 21.60
N ARG A 14 -39.14 3.73 21.02
CA ARG A 14 -38.49 3.88 19.71
C ARG A 14 -37.03 3.40 19.79
N PRO A 15 -36.54 2.65 18.79
CA PRO A 15 -35.15 2.22 18.75
C PRO A 15 -34.21 3.43 18.68
N VAL A 16 -33.07 3.34 19.35
CA VAL A 16 -32.04 4.39 19.36
C VAL A 16 -31.53 4.67 17.94
N SER A 17 -31.32 5.93 17.61
CA SER A 17 -30.84 6.34 16.28
C SER A 17 -29.35 5.99 16.08
N VAL A 18 -28.97 5.72 14.82
CA VAL A 18 -27.58 5.37 14.47
C VAL A 18 -26.57 6.42 14.92
N PRO A 19 -26.81 7.75 14.78
CA PRO A 19 -25.84 8.75 15.22
C PRO A 19 -25.54 8.73 16.73
N ARG A 20 -26.55 8.42 17.57
CA ARG A 20 -26.36 8.31 19.02
C ARG A 20 -25.54 7.08 19.38
N ALA A 21 -25.85 5.94 18.76
CA ALA A 21 -25.07 4.72 18.93
C ALA A 21 -23.63 4.90 18.40
N TYR A 22 -23.44 5.53 17.25
CA TYR A 22 -22.13 5.86 16.68
C TYR A 22 -21.30 6.73 17.62
N ARG A 23 -21.87 7.81 18.18
CA ARG A 23 -21.15 8.67 19.14
C ARG A 23 -20.73 7.90 20.38
N PHE A 24 -21.58 7.03 20.90
CA PHE A 24 -21.25 6.16 22.02
C PHE A 24 -20.08 5.22 21.69
N GLU A 25 -20.13 4.53 20.55
CA GLU A 25 -19.06 3.63 20.11
C GLU A 25 -17.75 4.38 19.87
N LEU A 26 -17.79 5.59 19.28
CA LEU A 26 -16.60 6.41 19.09
C LEU A 26 -15.96 6.76 20.44
N VAL A 27 -16.73 7.26 21.40
CA VAL A 27 -16.25 7.59 22.76
C VAL A 27 -15.68 6.35 23.44
N LYS A 28 -16.32 5.19 23.26
CA LYS A 28 -15.82 3.92 23.78
C LYS A 28 -14.46 3.55 23.18
N LEU A 29 -14.29 3.67 21.86
CA LEU A 29 -13.01 3.36 21.22
C LEU A 29 -11.91 4.31 21.69
N VAL A 30 -12.15 5.63 21.68
CA VAL A 30 -11.13 6.61 22.08
C VAL A 30 -10.87 6.66 23.59
N SER A 31 -11.72 6.06 24.43
CA SER A 31 -11.46 5.91 25.86
C SER A 31 -10.54 4.73 26.18
N GLN A 32 -10.40 3.77 25.27
CA GLN A 32 -9.48 2.64 25.43
C GLN A 32 -8.03 3.13 25.33
N TRP A 33 -7.22 2.76 26.34
CA TRP A 33 -5.80 3.13 26.38
C TRP A 33 -5.05 2.66 25.13
N ARG A 34 -5.39 1.48 24.58
CA ARG A 34 -4.78 0.92 23.37
C ARG A 34 -4.96 1.86 22.18
N ILE A 35 -6.18 2.33 21.93
CA ILE A 35 -6.49 3.26 20.84
C ILE A 35 -5.79 4.60 21.06
N ARG A 36 -5.76 5.11 22.29
CA ARG A 36 -5.03 6.35 22.62
C ARG A 36 -3.54 6.24 22.31
N LEU A 37 -2.91 5.12 22.68
CA LEU A 37 -1.51 4.87 22.33
C LEU A 37 -1.31 4.75 20.82
N LEU A 38 -2.22 4.09 20.10
CA LEU A 38 -2.13 4.00 18.64
C LEU A 38 -2.29 5.38 17.98
N VAL A 39 -3.19 6.23 18.47
CA VAL A 39 -3.32 7.61 17.99
C VAL A 39 -2.02 8.37 18.25
N LEU A 40 -1.49 8.33 19.47
CA LEU A 40 -0.22 8.98 19.80
C LEU A 40 0.93 8.48 18.90
N ALA A 41 1.05 7.16 18.74
CA ALA A 41 2.06 6.54 17.91
C ALA A 41 1.92 6.95 16.44
N CYS A 42 0.72 6.90 15.86
CA CYS A 42 0.49 7.27 14.46
C CYS A 42 0.78 8.76 14.19
N TRP A 43 0.49 9.64 15.14
CA TRP A 43 0.66 11.09 14.98
C TRP A 43 2.07 11.59 15.30
N ILE A 44 2.90 10.80 16.01
CA ILE A 44 4.24 11.23 16.44
C ILE A 44 5.35 10.38 15.84
N ALA A 45 5.22 9.05 15.85
CA ALA A 45 6.32 8.15 15.53
C ALA A 45 6.87 8.32 14.10
N PRO A 46 6.04 8.47 13.05
CA PRO A 46 6.57 8.66 11.69
C PRO A 46 7.39 9.94 11.54
N GLY A 47 6.93 11.06 12.10
CA GLY A 47 7.66 12.31 12.06
C GLY A 47 9.00 12.23 12.81
N LEU A 48 9.00 11.59 13.99
CA LEU A 48 10.24 11.33 14.74
C LEU A 48 11.19 10.40 14.00
N PHE A 49 10.66 9.35 13.35
CA PHE A 49 11.46 8.43 12.53
C PHE A 49 12.18 9.18 11.41
N VAL A 50 11.46 9.99 10.64
CA VAL A 50 12.07 10.77 9.54
C VAL A 50 13.11 11.76 10.06
N ALA A 51 12.83 12.45 11.17
CA ALA A 51 13.77 13.36 11.80
C ALA A 51 15.00 12.66 12.41
N ALA A 52 14.85 11.40 12.85
CA ALA A 52 15.97 10.60 13.33
C ALA A 52 16.86 10.16 12.17
N VAL A 53 16.27 9.65 11.08
CA VAL A 53 17.01 9.26 9.87
C VAL A 53 17.73 10.45 9.27
N SER A 54 17.15 11.65 9.28
CA SER A 54 17.81 12.85 8.74
C SER A 54 19.09 13.24 9.47
N ARG A 55 19.32 12.74 10.69
CA ARG A 55 20.53 12.97 11.50
C ARG A 55 21.54 11.83 11.40
N GLN A 56 21.17 10.71 10.80
CA GLN A 56 22.05 9.56 10.62
C GLN A 56 22.84 9.71 9.32
N SER A 57 23.99 9.03 9.23
CA SER A 57 24.77 8.93 7.99
C SER A 57 24.37 7.73 7.13
N THR A 58 23.64 6.79 7.71
CA THR A 58 23.16 5.56 7.05
C THR A 58 21.70 5.72 6.63
N LEU A 59 21.40 5.41 5.38
CA LEU A 59 20.06 5.46 4.82
C LEU A 59 19.45 4.05 4.69
N PRO A 60 18.11 3.92 4.76
CA PRO A 60 17.42 2.66 4.49
C PRO A 60 17.37 2.37 2.99
N VAL A 61 18.52 2.06 2.38
CA VAL A 61 18.69 1.95 0.92
C VAL A 61 17.86 0.84 0.27
N ASP A 62 17.47 -0.18 1.03
CA ASP A 62 16.62 -1.29 0.55
C ASP A 62 15.13 -0.90 0.45
N THR A 63 14.75 0.23 1.08
CA THR A 63 13.39 0.74 1.04
C THR A 63 13.20 1.70 -0.12
N LEU A 64 12.07 1.59 -0.82
CA LEU A 64 11.71 2.47 -1.91
C LEU A 64 11.73 3.94 -1.45
N PHE A 65 12.42 4.80 -2.20
CA PHE A 65 12.73 6.21 -1.86
C PHE A 65 13.65 6.43 -0.65
N GLY A 66 14.15 5.37 0.00
CA GLY A 66 15.05 5.46 1.14
C GLY A 66 16.36 6.19 0.83
N ARG A 67 16.92 5.97 -0.36
CA ARG A 67 18.11 6.69 -0.86
C ARG A 67 17.92 8.21 -1.00
N TRP A 68 16.67 8.66 -1.12
CA TRP A 68 16.33 10.08 -1.31
C TRP A 68 15.96 10.80 -0.01
N MET A 69 15.99 10.13 1.14
CA MET A 69 15.54 10.72 2.41
C MET A 69 16.37 11.92 2.90
N HIS A 70 17.65 12.02 2.55
CA HIS A 70 18.43 13.24 2.83
C HIS A 70 18.29 14.32 1.75
N ALA A 71 17.81 13.96 0.56
CA ALA A 71 17.70 14.87 -0.57
C ALA A 71 16.38 15.67 -0.56
N THR A 72 15.29 15.07 -0.06
CA THR A 72 13.98 15.71 -0.05
C THR A 72 13.11 15.25 1.12
N GLY A 73 12.38 16.20 1.72
CA GLY A 73 11.38 15.91 2.75
C GLY A 73 10.20 15.06 2.26
N TRP A 74 9.96 14.97 0.95
CA TRP A 74 8.87 14.17 0.37
C TRP A 74 9.15 12.67 0.33
N ALA A 75 10.40 12.25 0.47
CA ALA A 75 10.76 10.83 0.52
C ALA A 75 10.31 10.16 1.84
N GLY A 76 10.35 10.89 2.96
CA GLY A 76 9.97 10.38 4.29
C GLY A 76 8.54 9.81 4.37
N PRO A 77 7.51 10.52 3.86
CA PRO A 77 6.15 10.01 3.74
C PRO A 77 6.01 8.74 2.91
N LEU A 78 6.78 8.60 1.83
CA LEU A 78 6.70 7.43 0.94
C LEU A 78 7.38 6.20 1.54
N VAL A 79 8.52 6.39 2.20
CA VAL A 79 9.19 5.35 3.00
C VAL A 79 8.27 4.87 4.12
N THR A 80 7.64 5.83 4.83
CA THR A 80 6.65 5.53 5.87
C THR A 80 5.46 4.77 5.29
N LEU A 81 4.95 5.17 4.12
CA LEU A 81 3.83 4.52 3.44
C LEU A 81 4.15 3.07 3.09
N GLY A 82 5.34 2.79 2.52
CA GLY A 82 5.78 1.44 2.19
C GLY A 82 5.86 0.54 3.42
N PHE A 83 6.45 1.04 4.52
CA PHE A 83 6.48 0.33 5.80
C PHE A 83 5.07 0.13 6.38
N ALA A 84 4.23 1.16 6.32
CA ALA A 84 2.89 1.14 6.89
C ALA A 84 1.97 0.17 6.14
N GLY A 85 1.99 0.17 4.80
CA GLY A 85 1.24 -0.77 3.97
C GLY A 85 1.61 -2.23 4.26
N THR A 86 2.89 -2.48 4.51
CA THR A 86 3.41 -3.82 4.75
C THR A 86 3.09 -4.31 6.17
N TRP A 87 3.30 -3.47 7.19
CA TRP A 87 3.28 -3.91 8.59
C TRP A 87 2.23 -3.18 9.44
N ALA A 88 2.22 -1.85 9.42
CA ALA A 88 1.42 -1.08 10.37
C ALA A 88 -0.09 -1.18 10.09
N LEU A 89 -0.55 -0.95 8.85
CA LEU A 89 -1.96 -0.92 8.48
C LEU A 89 -2.66 -2.27 8.73
N PRO A 90 -2.06 -3.44 8.41
CA PRO A 90 -2.62 -4.72 8.83
C PRO A 90 -2.78 -4.88 10.35
N LEU A 91 -1.83 -4.38 11.15
CA LEU A 91 -1.90 -4.43 12.61
C LEU A 91 -2.93 -3.44 13.17
N LEU A 92 -3.02 -2.23 12.62
CA LEU A 92 -4.01 -1.24 13.03
C LEU A 92 -5.44 -1.71 12.72
N THR A 93 -5.67 -2.28 11.54
CA THR A 93 -6.97 -2.87 11.17
C THR A 93 -7.33 -4.07 12.05
N SER A 94 -6.35 -4.90 12.38
CA SER A 94 -6.47 -5.99 13.36
C SER A 94 -6.98 -5.48 14.72
N VAL A 95 -6.35 -4.45 15.29
CA VAL A 95 -6.74 -3.91 16.60
C VAL A 95 -8.10 -3.22 16.57
N VAL A 96 -8.37 -2.38 15.56
CA VAL A 96 -9.57 -1.53 15.54
C VAL A 96 -10.81 -2.27 15.05
N ALA A 97 -10.70 -3.07 13.98
CA ALA A 97 -11.83 -3.76 13.37
C ALA A 97 -11.96 -5.20 13.87
N GLY A 98 -10.85 -5.89 14.12
CA GLY A 98 -10.85 -7.27 14.61
C GLY A 98 -11.42 -7.44 16.02
N ASP A 99 -11.36 -6.41 16.87
CA ASP A 99 -11.84 -6.51 18.26
C ASP A 99 -13.21 -5.87 18.53
N VAL A 100 -13.79 -5.15 17.56
CA VAL A 100 -14.97 -4.29 17.82
C VAL A 100 -16.25 -5.08 18.18
N PHE A 101 -16.39 -6.31 17.69
CA PHE A 101 -17.47 -7.25 18.07
C PHE A 101 -16.99 -8.29 19.08
N ALA A 102 -15.79 -8.84 18.88
CA ALA A 102 -15.20 -9.87 19.74
C ALA A 102 -15.00 -9.42 21.20
N SER A 103 -14.70 -8.14 21.43
CA SER A 103 -14.62 -7.61 22.80
C SER A 103 -15.96 -7.66 23.55
N GLU A 104 -17.08 -7.42 22.85
CA GLU A 104 -18.42 -7.51 23.45
C GLU A 104 -18.78 -8.95 23.78
N ASP A 105 -18.33 -9.90 22.96
CA ASP A 105 -18.48 -11.33 23.20
C ASP A 105 -17.73 -11.79 24.46
N ARG A 106 -16.50 -11.29 24.66
CA ARG A 106 -15.69 -11.61 25.84
C ARG A 106 -16.23 -10.95 27.11
N LEU A 107 -16.72 -9.71 27.01
CA LEU A 107 -17.25 -8.95 28.15
C LEU A 107 -18.73 -9.23 28.45
N GLY A 108 -19.44 -9.95 27.56
CA GLY A 108 -20.85 -10.33 27.77
C GLY A 108 -21.84 -9.16 27.68
N THR A 109 -21.49 -8.08 26.98
CA THR A 109 -22.24 -6.81 26.97
C THR A 109 -23.44 -6.79 26.00
N TRP A 110 -23.59 -7.81 25.15
CA TRP A 110 -24.63 -7.88 24.12
C TRP A 110 -26.05 -7.70 24.64
N ARG A 111 -26.37 -8.29 25.80
CA ARG A 111 -27.71 -8.19 26.41
C ARG A 111 -28.08 -6.73 26.68
N HIS A 112 -27.14 -5.96 27.22
CA HIS A 112 -27.34 -4.54 27.51
C HIS A 112 -27.50 -3.72 26.23
N LEU A 113 -26.64 -3.95 25.23
CA LEU A 113 -26.69 -3.22 23.95
C LEU A 113 -28.00 -3.49 23.19
N LEU A 114 -28.47 -4.73 23.18
CA LEU A 114 -29.71 -5.11 22.50
C LEU A 114 -30.96 -4.54 23.18
N VAL A 115 -30.98 -4.51 24.52
CA VAL A 115 -32.10 -3.90 25.28
C VAL A 115 -32.20 -2.39 25.01
N VAL A 116 -31.04 -1.71 24.92
CA VAL A 116 -30.98 -0.26 24.70
C VAL A 116 -31.26 0.10 23.24
N VAL A 117 -30.55 -0.49 22.28
CA VAL A 117 -30.61 -0.08 20.87
C VAL A 117 -31.79 -0.74 20.13
N ARG A 118 -32.19 -1.94 20.55
CA ARG A 118 -33.33 -2.71 20.01
C ARG A 118 -33.25 -3.02 18.51
N SER A 119 -32.05 -2.97 17.92
CA SER A 119 -31.83 -3.30 16.50
C SER A 119 -30.39 -3.71 16.22
N ALA A 120 -30.17 -4.97 15.83
CA ALA A 120 -28.85 -5.48 15.43
C ALA A 120 -28.26 -4.71 14.24
N ARG A 121 -29.10 -4.33 13.25
CA ARG A 121 -28.66 -3.58 12.07
C ARG A 121 -28.02 -2.24 12.44
N ARG A 122 -28.63 -1.52 13.38
CA ARG A 122 -28.14 -0.21 13.84
C ARG A 122 -26.86 -0.34 14.66
N ILE A 123 -26.77 -1.38 15.49
CA ILE A 123 -25.53 -1.67 16.25
C ILE A 123 -24.38 -1.96 15.29
N PHE A 124 -24.59 -2.82 14.30
CA PHE A 124 -23.57 -3.13 13.30
C PHE A 124 -23.09 -1.87 12.57
N ALA A 125 -24.03 -1.07 12.05
CA ALA A 125 -23.68 0.16 11.34
C ALA A 125 -22.91 1.15 12.22
N ALA A 126 -23.35 1.35 13.47
CA ALA A 126 -22.67 2.25 14.41
C ALA A 126 -21.23 1.80 14.71
N LYS A 127 -21.02 0.50 14.98
CA LYS A 127 -19.69 -0.07 15.24
C LYS A 127 -18.79 -0.01 14.02
N ALA A 128 -19.29 -0.42 12.85
CA ALA A 128 -18.52 -0.39 11.61
C ALA A 128 -18.11 1.05 11.23
N LEU A 129 -19.01 2.03 11.35
CA LEU A 129 -18.71 3.44 11.10
C LEU A 129 -17.73 4.01 12.13
N ALA A 130 -17.85 3.67 13.42
CA ALA A 130 -16.91 4.12 14.43
C ALA A 130 -15.49 3.55 14.20
N SER A 131 -15.38 2.26 13.88
CA SER A 131 -14.11 1.63 13.49
C SER A 131 -13.51 2.28 12.24
N LEU A 132 -14.34 2.57 11.23
CA LEU A 132 -13.91 3.28 10.03
C LEU A 132 -13.33 4.65 10.37
N THR A 133 -14.03 5.46 11.16
CA THR A 133 -13.56 6.80 11.55
C THR A 133 -12.23 6.75 12.32
N VAL A 134 -12.09 5.82 13.25
CA VAL A 134 -10.83 5.65 13.99
C VAL A 134 -9.70 5.22 13.05
N LEU A 135 -9.94 4.28 12.13
CA LEU A 135 -8.92 3.88 11.14
C LEU A 135 -8.50 5.05 10.24
N LEU A 136 -9.46 5.82 9.71
CA LEU A 136 -9.15 7.00 8.90
C LEU A 136 -8.32 8.03 9.68
N LEU A 137 -8.63 8.24 10.97
CA LEU A 137 -7.85 9.12 11.85
C LEU A 137 -6.41 8.62 12.04
N LEU A 138 -6.21 7.31 12.18
CA LEU A 138 -4.88 6.72 12.33
C LEU A 138 -4.07 6.84 11.04
N VAL A 139 -4.66 6.55 9.87
CA VAL A 139 -3.99 6.73 8.57
C VAL A 139 -3.65 8.19 8.31
N ALA A 140 -4.59 9.11 8.61
CA ALA A 140 -4.33 10.54 8.52
C ALA A 140 -3.18 10.99 9.44
N GLY A 141 -3.11 10.43 10.65
CA GLY A 141 -1.98 10.65 11.55
C GLY A 141 -0.66 10.19 10.96
N LEU A 142 -0.59 8.98 10.41
CA LEU A 142 0.61 8.45 9.77
C LEU A 142 1.08 9.32 8.60
N ALA A 143 0.14 9.70 7.73
CA ALA A 143 0.41 10.57 6.58
C ALA A 143 0.87 11.97 7.02
N GLY A 144 0.08 12.62 7.90
CA GLY A 144 0.37 13.98 8.36
C GLY A 144 1.69 14.07 9.15
N SER A 145 1.93 13.13 10.06
CA SER A 145 3.15 13.09 10.87
C SER A 145 4.41 12.92 10.02
N SER A 146 4.38 11.99 9.06
CA SER A 146 5.52 11.76 8.17
C SER A 146 5.77 12.92 7.21
N VAL A 147 4.72 13.58 6.71
CA VAL A 147 4.85 14.77 5.84
C VAL A 147 5.42 15.95 6.61
N VAL A 148 4.86 16.27 7.76
CA VAL A 148 5.35 17.36 8.60
C VAL A 148 6.79 17.07 9.06
N GLY A 149 7.08 15.84 9.50
CA GLY A 149 8.41 15.44 9.91
C GLY A 149 9.44 15.55 8.78
N GLY A 150 9.13 15.08 7.57
CA GLY A 150 10.03 15.19 6.42
C GLY A 150 10.28 16.62 5.98
N LEU A 151 9.23 17.44 5.91
CA LEU A 151 9.36 18.85 5.54
C LEU A 151 10.14 19.66 6.57
N LEU A 152 9.95 19.40 7.87
CA LEU A 152 10.69 20.08 8.93
C LEU A 152 12.15 19.62 9.02
N ALA A 153 12.43 18.35 8.74
CA ALA A 153 13.76 17.78 8.91
C ALA A 153 14.70 18.02 7.71
N VAL A 154 14.17 17.95 6.48
CA VAL A 154 14.97 17.96 5.23
C VAL A 154 14.59 19.12 4.31
N GLY A 155 13.36 19.63 4.42
CA GLY A 155 12.88 20.75 3.63
C GLY A 155 12.15 20.35 2.34
N ASN A 156 11.67 21.36 1.64
CA ASN A 156 10.77 21.23 0.49
C ASN A 156 11.53 21.20 -0.85
N GLN A 157 12.26 20.11 -1.10
CA GLN A 157 13.06 19.94 -2.32
C GLN A 157 12.36 19.04 -3.36
N PRO A 158 12.66 19.19 -4.67
CA PRO A 158 12.14 18.30 -5.71
C PRO A 158 12.39 16.82 -5.40
N LEU A 159 11.42 15.97 -5.74
CA LEU A 159 11.51 14.53 -5.54
C LEU A 159 11.93 13.85 -6.84
N VAL A 160 12.87 12.91 -6.77
CA VAL A 160 13.23 12.07 -7.93
C VAL A 160 12.22 10.93 -8.05
N GLY A 161 11.55 10.84 -9.20
CA GLY A 161 10.63 9.77 -9.53
C GLY A 161 11.32 8.42 -9.77
N LEU A 162 10.55 7.36 -9.96
CA LEU A 162 11.07 6.00 -10.20
C LEU A 162 11.66 5.81 -11.59
N ASP A 163 11.27 6.63 -12.55
CA ASP A 163 11.93 6.74 -13.84
C ASP A 163 12.99 7.86 -13.83
N GLY A 164 13.38 8.40 -12.66
CA GLY A 164 14.45 9.40 -12.56
C GLY A 164 14.07 10.84 -12.89
N HIS A 165 12.84 11.12 -13.35
CA HIS A 165 12.41 12.50 -13.60
C HIS A 165 12.27 13.29 -12.29
N LEU A 166 12.48 14.61 -12.36
CA LEU A 166 12.33 15.49 -11.22
C LEU A 166 10.89 15.97 -11.09
N LEU A 167 10.27 15.67 -9.95
CA LEU A 167 8.95 16.16 -9.56
C LEU A 167 9.11 17.47 -8.82
N THR A 168 8.37 18.49 -9.26
CA THR A 168 8.30 19.74 -8.49
C THR A 168 7.72 19.46 -7.10
N PRO A 169 8.04 20.27 -6.07
CA PRO A 169 7.50 20.02 -4.73
C PRO A 169 5.97 20.01 -4.67
N GLY A 170 5.29 20.80 -5.51
CA GLY A 170 3.82 20.79 -5.61
C GLY A 170 3.28 19.50 -6.21
N ASP A 171 3.89 19.00 -7.30
CA ASP A 171 3.49 17.72 -7.91
C ASP A 171 3.81 16.54 -6.99
N ALA A 172 4.94 16.59 -6.29
CA ALA A 172 5.32 15.61 -5.29
C ALA A 172 4.30 15.58 -4.14
N ALA A 173 3.89 16.73 -3.60
CA ALA A 173 2.87 16.82 -2.57
C ALA A 173 1.54 16.18 -3.00
N GLY A 174 1.07 16.50 -4.22
CA GLY A 174 -0.15 15.94 -4.78
C GLY A 174 -0.08 14.42 -4.95
N LYS A 175 1.02 13.90 -5.50
CA LYS A 175 1.23 12.46 -5.69
C LYS A 175 1.41 11.70 -4.38
N VAL A 176 2.09 12.29 -3.39
CA VAL A 176 2.22 11.72 -2.04
C VAL A 176 0.85 11.61 -1.37
N LEU A 177 0.04 12.67 -1.41
CA LEU A 177 -1.32 12.63 -0.87
C LEU A 177 -2.18 11.59 -1.59
N LEU A 178 -2.10 11.54 -2.93
CA LEU A 178 -2.83 10.57 -3.73
C LEU A 178 -2.42 9.13 -3.37
N ALA A 179 -1.13 8.85 -3.18
CA ALA A 179 -0.64 7.55 -2.75
C ALA A 179 -1.23 7.14 -1.39
N TRP A 180 -1.25 8.05 -0.41
CA TRP A 180 -1.89 7.82 0.90
C TRP A 180 -3.40 7.59 0.81
N VAL A 181 -4.09 8.26 -0.11
CA VAL A 181 -5.53 8.03 -0.36
C VAL A 181 -5.75 6.66 -1.02
N CYS A 182 -4.92 6.27 -1.98
CA CYS A 182 -5.04 5.00 -2.68
C CYS A 182 -4.92 3.79 -1.73
N VAL A 183 -4.04 3.85 -0.71
CA VAL A 183 -3.89 2.76 0.27
C VAL A 183 -5.07 2.62 1.24
N LEU A 184 -6.02 3.56 1.25
CA LEU A 184 -7.26 3.39 2.01
C LEU A 184 -8.06 2.20 1.50
N ALA A 185 -8.12 1.98 0.18
CA ALA A 185 -8.86 0.87 -0.40
C ALA A 185 -8.40 -0.51 0.14
N PRO A 186 -7.12 -0.90 0.05
CA PRO A 186 -6.66 -2.17 0.63
C PRO A 186 -6.73 -2.20 2.16
N THR A 187 -6.58 -1.06 2.84
CA THR A 187 -6.79 -0.96 4.30
C THR A 187 -8.24 -1.28 4.67
N LEU A 188 -9.22 -0.81 3.90
CA LEU A 188 -10.64 -1.10 4.11
C LEU A 188 -10.96 -2.58 3.84
N ALA A 189 -10.32 -3.20 2.87
CA ALA A 189 -10.40 -4.65 2.65
C ALA A 189 -9.95 -5.43 3.90
N LEU A 190 -8.78 -5.10 4.47
CA LEU A 190 -8.30 -5.72 5.70
C LEU A 190 -9.20 -5.42 6.90
N ALA A 191 -9.72 -4.20 7.02
CA ALA A 191 -10.68 -3.85 8.06
C ALA A 191 -11.97 -4.67 7.96
N ALA A 192 -12.50 -4.86 6.74
CA ALA A 192 -13.70 -5.67 6.50
C ALA A 192 -13.48 -7.16 6.84
N ILE A 193 -12.29 -7.70 6.54
CA ILE A 193 -11.88 -9.04 7.00
C ILE A 193 -11.83 -9.08 8.53
N GLY A 194 -11.33 -8.02 9.17
CA GLY A 194 -11.34 -7.87 10.63
C GLY A 194 -12.76 -7.90 11.20
N LEU A 195 -13.70 -7.15 10.63
CA LEU A 195 -15.11 -7.16 11.03
C LEU A 195 -15.71 -8.57 10.88
N LEU A 196 -15.45 -9.24 9.76
CA LEU A 196 -15.91 -10.60 9.50
C LEU A 196 -15.34 -11.59 10.53
N GLY A 197 -14.04 -11.52 10.81
CA GLY A 197 -13.39 -12.31 11.86
C GLY A 197 -13.97 -12.04 13.23
N SER A 198 -14.16 -10.77 13.58
CA SER A 198 -14.73 -10.33 14.86
C SER A 198 -16.14 -10.88 15.11
N VAL A 199 -16.98 -10.93 14.06
CA VAL A 199 -18.34 -11.47 14.15
C VAL A 199 -18.36 -13.00 14.19
N THR A 200 -17.49 -13.66 13.44
CA THR A 200 -17.53 -15.12 13.24
C THR A 200 -16.84 -15.92 14.33
N LEU A 201 -15.75 -15.39 14.90
CA LEU A 201 -14.90 -16.09 15.86
C LEU A 201 -15.34 -15.88 17.32
N GLY A 202 -16.38 -15.07 17.55
CA GLY A 202 -17.04 -14.93 18.84
C GLY A 202 -16.10 -14.47 19.95
N ARG A 203 -15.98 -15.28 21.02
CA ARG A 203 -15.10 -15.00 22.16
C ARG A 203 -13.61 -15.20 21.87
N SER A 204 -13.26 -15.87 20.78
CA SER A 204 -11.87 -16.19 20.48
C SER A 204 -11.07 -14.92 20.17
N PRO A 205 -9.88 -14.72 20.77
CA PRO A 205 -9.01 -13.62 20.42
C PRO A 205 -8.48 -13.72 18.98
N MET A 206 -8.68 -14.85 18.28
CA MET A 206 -8.23 -15.04 16.90
C MET A 206 -8.84 -14.04 15.91
N GLY A 207 -10.03 -13.50 16.18
CA GLY A 207 -10.63 -12.44 15.36
C GLY A 207 -9.79 -11.17 15.30
N LEU A 208 -9.02 -10.89 16.36
CA LEU A 208 -8.06 -9.80 16.42
C LEU A 208 -6.92 -10.01 15.42
N LEU A 209 -6.40 -11.23 15.28
CA LEU A 209 -5.18 -11.51 14.50
C LEU A 209 -5.46 -11.72 13.01
N LEU A 210 -6.72 -11.94 12.63
CA LEU A 210 -7.08 -12.35 11.28
C LEU A 210 -6.60 -11.38 10.18
N PRO A 211 -6.77 -10.05 10.27
CA PRO A 211 -6.31 -9.14 9.22
C PRO A 211 -4.79 -9.18 9.04
N ALA A 212 -4.03 -9.22 10.14
CA ALA A 212 -2.57 -9.30 10.10
C ALA A 212 -2.07 -10.61 9.48
N VAL A 213 -2.67 -11.74 9.85
CA VAL A 213 -2.30 -13.06 9.30
C VAL A 213 -2.65 -13.15 7.81
N VAL A 214 -3.83 -12.68 7.41
CA VAL A 214 -4.23 -12.67 6.00
C VAL A 214 -3.35 -11.73 5.19
N ALA A 215 -3.03 -10.54 5.70
CA ALA A 215 -2.11 -9.62 5.04
C ALA A 215 -0.72 -10.23 4.87
N LEU A 216 -0.18 -10.90 5.91
CA LEU A 216 1.11 -11.60 5.82
C LEU A 216 1.08 -12.72 4.79
N GLY A 217 0.02 -13.53 4.77
CA GLY A 217 -0.16 -14.58 3.76
C GLY A 217 -0.21 -14.02 2.33
N MET A 218 -0.95 -12.92 2.13
CA MET A 218 -0.98 -12.23 0.84
C MET A 218 0.37 -11.60 0.49
N GLN A 219 1.13 -11.08 1.45
CA GLN A 219 2.46 -10.53 1.22
C GLN A 219 3.47 -11.61 0.80
N LEU A 220 3.45 -12.77 1.47
CA LEU A 220 4.27 -13.92 1.06
C LEU A 220 3.91 -14.39 -0.34
N ALA A 221 2.62 -14.39 -0.70
CA ALA A 221 2.19 -14.67 -2.07
C ALA A 221 2.75 -13.65 -3.08
N GLN A 222 2.81 -12.35 -2.73
CA GLN A 222 3.42 -11.32 -3.58
C GLN A 222 4.95 -11.46 -3.75
N MET A 223 5.63 -12.28 -2.94
CA MET A 223 7.05 -12.60 -3.12
C MET A 223 7.30 -13.78 -4.07
N LEU A 224 6.30 -14.62 -4.34
CA LEU A 224 6.42 -15.76 -5.25
C LEU A 224 6.28 -15.30 -6.72
N PRO A 225 6.90 -15.94 -7.71
CA PRO A 225 6.76 -15.58 -9.13
C PRO A 225 5.38 -15.96 -9.71
N LEU A 226 4.31 -15.36 -9.17
CA LEU A 226 2.93 -15.52 -9.60
C LEU A 226 2.66 -14.73 -10.89
N PRO A 227 1.74 -15.21 -11.75
CA PRO A 227 1.23 -14.43 -12.88
C PRO A 227 0.71 -13.07 -12.45
N ALA A 228 0.91 -12.05 -13.30
CA ALA A 228 0.49 -10.67 -13.01
C ALA A 228 -1.00 -10.56 -12.68
N ALA A 229 -1.87 -11.34 -13.35
CA ALA A 229 -3.30 -11.36 -13.03
C ALA A 229 -3.60 -11.84 -11.60
N VAL A 230 -2.84 -12.81 -11.07
CA VAL A 230 -3.01 -13.31 -9.70
C VAL A 230 -2.60 -12.25 -8.69
N ARG A 231 -1.50 -11.54 -8.95
CA ARG A 231 -1.01 -10.45 -8.10
C ARG A 231 -2.03 -9.32 -8.00
N LEU A 232 -2.52 -8.85 -9.15
CA LEU A 232 -3.51 -7.78 -9.28
C LEU A 232 -4.85 -8.13 -8.62
N ALA A 233 -5.19 -9.41 -8.50
CA ALA A 233 -6.41 -9.91 -7.86
C ALA A 233 -6.36 -9.93 -6.33
N LEU A 234 -5.18 -9.70 -5.73
CA LEU A 234 -5.01 -9.61 -4.28
C LEU A 234 -5.05 -8.15 -3.80
N PRO A 235 -5.82 -7.82 -2.75
CA PRO A 235 -5.84 -6.46 -2.18
C PRO A 235 -4.45 -5.93 -1.80
N SER A 236 -3.53 -6.81 -1.37
CA SER A 236 -2.17 -6.44 -0.99
C SER A 236 -1.38 -5.74 -2.11
N TYR A 237 -1.71 -5.98 -3.38
CA TYR A 237 -1.02 -5.34 -4.50
C TYR A 237 -1.24 -3.82 -4.54
N ALA A 238 -2.38 -3.33 -4.06
CA ALA A 238 -2.64 -1.88 -3.97
C ALA A 238 -1.76 -1.16 -2.93
N PHE A 239 -1.16 -1.88 -1.98
CA PHE A 239 -0.12 -1.32 -1.09
C PHE A 239 1.23 -1.12 -1.78
N ILE A 240 1.39 -1.60 -3.02
CA ILE A 240 2.62 -1.50 -3.81
C ILE A 240 2.40 -0.60 -5.04
N ALA A 241 1.28 -0.79 -5.74
CA ALA A 241 0.99 -0.17 -7.05
C ALA A 241 0.93 1.37 -7.08
N TRP A 242 0.91 2.04 -5.92
CA TRP A 242 1.00 3.50 -5.84
C TRP A 242 2.36 4.01 -6.34
N ASN A 243 3.39 3.16 -6.35
CA ASN A 243 4.71 3.46 -6.89
C ASN A 243 4.63 3.98 -8.35
N GLY A 244 3.71 3.45 -9.16
CA GLY A 244 3.46 3.86 -10.54
C GLY A 244 2.94 5.30 -10.71
N LEU A 245 2.58 6.01 -9.64
CA LEU A 245 2.25 7.44 -9.69
C LEU A 245 3.50 8.32 -9.86
N PHE A 246 4.68 7.77 -9.56
CA PHE A 246 5.96 8.48 -9.54
C PHE A 246 6.80 8.23 -10.80
N THR A 247 6.18 7.79 -11.89
CA THR A 247 6.75 7.73 -13.24
C THR A 247 6.21 8.86 -14.12
N SER A 248 6.96 9.31 -15.12
CA SER A 248 6.54 10.37 -16.07
C SER A 248 5.25 10.00 -16.81
N GLN A 249 5.15 8.76 -17.29
CA GLN A 249 3.89 8.15 -17.69
C GLN A 249 3.35 7.34 -16.51
N ALA A 250 2.33 7.88 -15.83
CA ALA A 250 1.78 7.26 -14.65
C ALA A 250 1.13 5.90 -14.99
N GLN A 251 1.55 4.84 -14.30
CA GLN A 251 1.00 3.48 -14.47
C GLN A 251 -0.31 3.34 -13.70
N LEU A 252 -1.36 4.02 -14.17
CA LEU A 252 -2.65 4.11 -13.47
C LEU A 252 -3.46 2.80 -13.52
N ARG A 253 -3.31 2.02 -14.59
CA ARG A 253 -4.14 0.82 -14.80
C ARG A 253 -3.92 -0.25 -13.72
N PRO A 254 -2.68 -0.67 -13.37
CA PRO A 254 -2.45 -1.59 -12.25
C PRO A 254 -2.99 -1.06 -10.93
N LEU A 255 -2.82 0.23 -10.65
CA LEU A 255 -3.29 0.88 -9.44
C LEU A 255 -4.83 0.85 -9.33
N LEU A 256 -5.54 1.22 -10.40
CA LEU A 256 -7.01 1.22 -10.43
C LEU A 256 -7.57 -0.19 -10.28
N ILE A 257 -6.96 -1.20 -10.91
CA ILE A 257 -7.36 -2.61 -10.72
C ILE A 257 -7.22 -3.00 -9.25
N GLY A 258 -6.07 -2.71 -8.62
CA GLY A 258 -5.85 -2.99 -7.21
C GLY A 258 -6.86 -2.29 -6.28
N ILE A 259 -7.22 -1.04 -6.58
CA ILE A 259 -8.24 -0.29 -5.83
C ILE A 259 -9.61 -0.95 -5.98
N VAL A 260 -10.06 -1.24 -7.21
CA VAL A 260 -11.36 -1.86 -7.48
C VAL A 260 -11.46 -3.23 -6.80
N VAL A 261 -10.42 -4.07 -6.96
CA VAL A 261 -10.34 -5.37 -6.30
C VAL A 261 -10.44 -5.22 -4.78
N SER A 262 -9.70 -4.28 -4.19
CA SER A 262 -9.76 -4.03 -2.75
C SER A 262 -11.16 -3.59 -2.29
N LEU A 263 -11.84 -2.73 -3.04
CA LEU A 263 -13.21 -2.31 -2.74
C LEU A 263 -14.22 -3.45 -2.87
N VAL A 264 -14.07 -4.32 -3.86
CA VAL A 264 -14.90 -5.54 -4.00
C VAL A 264 -14.74 -6.43 -2.77
N TRP A 265 -13.50 -6.64 -2.32
CA TRP A 265 -13.21 -7.35 -1.07
C TRP A 265 -13.84 -6.66 0.15
N THR A 266 -13.71 -5.33 0.27
CA THR A 266 -14.34 -4.55 1.34
C THR A 266 -15.85 -4.78 1.39
N VAL A 267 -16.53 -4.66 0.25
CA VAL A 267 -18.00 -4.79 0.15
C VAL A 267 -18.41 -6.22 0.52
N ILE A 268 -17.79 -7.23 -0.09
CA ILE A 268 -18.19 -8.63 0.12
C ILE A 268 -17.94 -9.05 1.56
N ALA A 269 -16.75 -8.78 2.12
CA ALA A 269 -16.45 -9.12 3.51
C ALA A 269 -17.37 -8.39 4.51
N THR A 270 -17.68 -7.10 4.27
CA THR A 270 -18.59 -6.33 5.13
C THR A 270 -20.03 -6.85 5.04
N VAL A 271 -20.52 -7.17 3.84
CA VAL A 271 -21.86 -7.74 3.63
C VAL A 271 -21.99 -9.10 4.31
N LEU A 272 -20.98 -9.96 4.20
CA LEU A 272 -20.95 -11.24 4.90
C LEU A 272 -20.96 -11.05 6.41
N ALA A 273 -20.12 -10.15 6.94
CA ALA A 273 -20.08 -9.81 8.36
C ALA A 273 -21.46 -9.32 8.86
N TYR A 274 -22.09 -8.43 8.11
CA TYR A 274 -23.44 -7.91 8.39
C TYR A 274 -24.50 -9.02 8.37
N ALA A 275 -24.53 -9.83 7.32
CA ALA A 275 -25.51 -10.91 7.16
C ALA A 275 -25.40 -11.94 8.29
N LEU A 276 -24.17 -12.31 8.67
CA LEU A 276 -23.89 -13.22 9.78
C LEU A 276 -24.27 -12.60 11.13
N PHE A 277 -23.99 -11.32 11.34
CA PHE A 277 -24.31 -10.63 12.57
C PHE A 277 -25.83 -10.48 12.78
N VAL A 278 -26.58 -10.10 11.75
CA VAL A 278 -28.04 -9.90 11.85
C VAL A 278 -28.78 -11.22 12.04
N ARG A 279 -28.23 -12.34 11.54
CA ARG A 279 -28.78 -13.69 11.73
C ARG A 279 -28.28 -14.38 13.00
N ARG A 280 -27.42 -13.71 13.78
CA ARG A 280 -26.83 -14.28 14.99
C ARG A 280 -27.89 -14.39 16.09
N ASP A 281 -27.94 -15.56 16.72
CA ASP A 281 -28.72 -15.76 17.93
C ASP A 281 -27.91 -15.26 19.14
N PHE A 282 -28.50 -14.33 19.90
CA PHE A 282 -27.91 -13.74 21.10
C PHE A 282 -28.43 -14.36 22.39
N THR A 283 -29.37 -15.30 22.31
CA THR A 283 -30.00 -15.94 23.47
C THR A 283 -29.18 -17.12 24.00
N ASN A 284 -28.46 -17.81 23.12
CA ASN A 284 -27.67 -18.97 23.49
C ASN A 284 -26.30 -18.58 24.10
N ALA A 285 -26.13 -18.83 25.40
CA ALA A 285 -24.91 -18.50 26.14
C ALA A 285 -23.68 -19.33 25.74
N GLY A 286 -23.89 -20.46 25.04
CA GLY A 286 -22.87 -21.36 24.51
C GLY A 286 -22.56 -21.14 23.02
N TYR A 287 -22.90 -19.99 22.44
CA TYR A 287 -22.46 -19.66 21.07
C TYR A 287 -20.95 -19.42 21.03
N ASP A 288 -20.19 -20.51 20.95
CA ASP A 288 -18.83 -20.50 20.46
C ASP A 288 -18.92 -20.45 18.93
N GLY A 289 -18.30 -19.45 18.31
CA GLY A 289 -18.32 -19.27 16.86
C GLY A 289 -17.93 -20.58 16.17
N SER A 290 -18.91 -21.27 15.56
CA SER A 290 -18.64 -22.59 15.01
C SER A 290 -17.62 -22.42 13.88
N GLY A 291 -16.41 -22.97 14.04
CA GLY A 291 -15.34 -22.86 13.03
C GLY A 291 -15.82 -23.25 11.63
N ARG A 292 -16.77 -24.20 11.55
CA ARG A 292 -17.44 -24.59 10.30
C ARG A 292 -18.13 -23.42 9.59
N ARG A 293 -18.89 -22.58 10.31
CA ARG A 293 -19.51 -21.37 9.73
C ARG A 293 -18.50 -20.31 9.33
N ALA A 294 -17.41 -20.14 10.09
CA ALA A 294 -16.34 -19.21 9.73
C ALA A 294 -15.68 -19.61 8.40
N VAL A 295 -15.45 -20.90 8.19
CA VAL A 295 -14.91 -21.44 6.93
C VAL A 295 -15.93 -21.33 5.79
N THR A 296 -17.16 -21.85 5.98
CA THR A 296 -18.12 -21.96 4.87
C THR A 296 -18.76 -20.63 4.48
N ALA A 297 -19.00 -19.73 5.44
CA ALA A 297 -19.66 -18.44 5.20
C ALA A 297 -18.70 -17.24 5.21
N GLY A 298 -17.43 -17.44 5.57
CA GLY A 298 -16.39 -16.41 5.54
C GLY A 298 -15.31 -16.70 4.50
N ALA A 299 -14.52 -17.75 4.72
CA ALA A 299 -13.35 -18.04 3.87
C ALA A 299 -13.70 -18.46 2.44
N LEU A 300 -14.67 -19.37 2.25
CA LEU A 300 -15.06 -19.86 0.92
C LEU A 300 -15.55 -18.75 -0.04
N PRO A 301 -16.46 -17.84 0.38
CA PRO A 301 -16.84 -16.71 -0.47
C PRO A 301 -15.65 -15.84 -0.89
N LEU A 302 -14.72 -15.55 0.02
CA LEU A 302 -13.53 -14.74 -0.28
C LEU A 302 -12.59 -15.46 -1.25
N ALA A 303 -12.42 -16.78 -1.12
CA ALA A 303 -11.70 -17.59 -2.10
C ALA A 303 -12.39 -17.56 -3.48
N GLY A 304 -13.72 -17.60 -3.51
CA GLY A 304 -14.51 -17.40 -4.73
C GLY A 304 -14.28 -16.02 -5.36
N VAL A 305 -14.19 -14.96 -4.55
CA VAL A 305 -13.84 -13.61 -5.02
C VAL A 305 -12.49 -13.61 -5.70
N VAL A 306 -11.47 -14.23 -5.10
CA VAL A 306 -10.14 -14.36 -5.72
C VAL A 306 -10.24 -15.05 -7.07
N ALA A 307 -10.90 -16.21 -7.14
CA ALA A 307 -10.99 -16.96 -8.39
C ALA A 307 -11.65 -16.14 -9.50
N VAL A 308 -12.73 -15.43 -9.18
CA VAL A 308 -13.44 -14.57 -10.14
C VAL A 308 -12.59 -13.35 -10.53
N THR A 309 -11.96 -12.66 -9.58
CA THR A 309 -11.13 -11.49 -9.90
C THR A 309 -9.91 -11.89 -10.72
N VAL A 310 -9.27 -13.02 -10.44
CA VAL A 310 -8.18 -13.57 -11.26
C VAL A 310 -8.66 -13.81 -12.69
N ALA A 311 -9.80 -14.50 -12.87
CA ALA A 311 -10.33 -14.80 -14.20
C ALA A 311 -10.67 -13.52 -14.99
N VAL A 312 -11.31 -12.55 -14.34
CA VAL A 312 -11.68 -11.26 -14.97
C VAL A 312 -10.43 -10.44 -15.32
N VAL A 313 -9.46 -10.34 -14.42
CA VAL A 313 -8.21 -9.60 -14.68
C VAL A 313 -7.43 -10.27 -15.81
N ALA A 314 -7.28 -11.59 -15.79
CA ALA A 314 -6.60 -12.33 -16.86
C ALA A 314 -7.28 -12.10 -18.22
N ALA A 315 -8.61 -12.22 -18.28
CA ALA A 315 -9.38 -12.04 -19.51
C ALA A 315 -9.34 -10.60 -20.06
N THR A 316 -9.35 -9.59 -19.18
CA THR A 316 -9.41 -8.17 -19.59
C THR A 316 -8.04 -7.55 -19.87
N THR A 317 -6.96 -8.15 -19.37
CA THR A 317 -5.60 -7.60 -19.51
C THR A 317 -4.66 -8.46 -20.32
N GLY A 318 -4.99 -9.74 -20.55
CA GLY A 318 -4.08 -10.71 -21.17
C GLY A 318 -2.88 -11.07 -20.30
N ALA A 319 -2.86 -10.68 -19.03
CA ALA A 319 -1.71 -10.81 -18.13
C ALA A 319 -1.57 -12.24 -17.56
N THR A 320 -1.25 -13.21 -18.43
CA THR A 320 -1.06 -14.62 -18.07
C THR A 320 0.36 -14.95 -17.62
N GLY A 321 1.35 -14.14 -17.98
CA GLY A 321 2.75 -14.26 -17.58
C GLY A 321 3.13 -13.37 -16.39
N SER A 322 4.44 -13.22 -16.16
CA SER A 322 4.98 -12.32 -15.12
C SER A 322 4.74 -10.84 -15.44
N GLY A 323 4.62 -10.49 -16.73
CA GLY A 323 4.56 -9.11 -17.21
C GLY A 323 5.93 -8.42 -17.31
N ILE A 324 7.00 -9.09 -16.86
CA ILE A 324 8.38 -8.63 -16.91
C ILE A 324 9.03 -9.23 -18.15
N GLU A 325 8.97 -8.47 -19.25
CA GLU A 325 9.50 -8.83 -20.58
C GLU A 325 10.79 -8.04 -20.86
N GLN A 326 11.72 -8.63 -21.62
CA GLN A 326 13.05 -8.06 -21.91
C GLN A 326 12.97 -6.63 -22.45
N ASP A 327 12.10 -6.38 -23.41
CA ASP A 327 11.90 -5.09 -24.05
C ASP A 327 11.41 -4.02 -23.06
N LYS A 328 10.57 -4.40 -22.08
CA LYS A 328 10.07 -3.49 -21.05
C LYS A 328 11.16 -3.13 -20.03
N VAL A 329 11.99 -4.10 -19.65
CA VAL A 329 13.16 -3.86 -18.78
C VAL A 329 14.13 -2.91 -19.48
N GLN A 330 14.45 -3.17 -20.75
CA GLN A 330 15.32 -2.32 -21.56
C GLN A 330 14.79 -0.89 -21.68
N ARG A 331 13.51 -0.73 -22.04
CA ARG A 331 12.86 0.59 -22.13
C ARG A 331 12.88 1.32 -20.80
N SER A 332 12.47 0.66 -19.71
CA SER A 332 12.44 1.29 -18.39
C SER A 332 13.83 1.73 -17.94
N LEU A 333 14.85 0.87 -18.09
CA LEU A 333 16.22 1.20 -17.67
C LEU A 333 16.78 2.36 -18.49
N ALA A 334 16.57 2.37 -19.81
CA ALA A 334 17.03 3.45 -20.67
C ALA A 334 16.38 4.80 -20.31
N THR A 335 15.07 4.81 -20.02
CA THR A 335 14.37 6.01 -19.56
C THR A 335 14.93 6.52 -18.24
N VAL A 336 15.11 5.63 -17.25
CA VAL A 336 15.64 6.03 -15.93
C VAL A 336 17.05 6.60 -16.06
N PHE A 337 17.91 5.92 -16.82
CA PHE A 337 19.26 6.37 -17.08
C PHE A 337 19.29 7.76 -17.74
N ALA A 338 18.48 7.99 -18.76
CA ALA A 338 18.46 9.27 -19.47
C ALA A 338 18.08 10.44 -18.54
N HIS A 339 17.07 10.26 -17.68
CA HIS A 339 16.68 11.28 -16.71
C HIS A 339 17.77 11.54 -15.66
N LEU A 340 18.32 10.47 -15.06
CA LEU A 340 19.35 10.59 -14.02
C LEU A 340 20.69 11.12 -14.56
N TYR A 341 21.03 10.81 -15.81
CA TYR A 341 22.22 11.35 -16.48
C TYR A 341 22.16 12.86 -16.60
N ARG A 342 20.99 13.43 -16.94
CA ARG A 342 20.80 14.88 -16.97
C ARG A 342 20.96 15.51 -15.59
N MET A 343 20.45 14.85 -14.56
CA MET A 343 20.62 15.29 -13.16
C MET A 343 22.11 15.30 -12.76
N GLN A 344 22.84 14.22 -13.03
CA GLN A 344 24.28 14.15 -12.75
C GLN A 344 25.07 15.20 -13.54
N THR A 345 24.76 15.39 -14.82
CA THR A 345 25.39 16.39 -15.71
C THR A 345 25.27 17.78 -15.10
N LYS A 346 24.09 18.12 -14.59
CA LYS A 346 23.86 19.39 -13.88
C LYS A 346 24.65 19.49 -12.57
N GLN A 347 24.70 18.43 -11.77
CA GLN A 347 25.46 18.39 -10.50
C GLN A 347 26.97 18.56 -10.71
N LEU A 348 27.49 18.03 -11.83
CA LEU A 348 28.90 18.09 -12.22
C LEU A 348 29.24 19.34 -13.05
N ASN A 349 28.27 20.24 -13.27
CA ASN A 349 28.42 21.44 -14.10
C ASN A 349 28.96 21.14 -15.52
N ARG A 350 28.52 20.02 -16.11
CA ARG A 350 28.81 19.63 -17.49
C ARG A 350 27.83 20.32 -18.46
N PRO A 351 28.15 20.43 -19.77
CA PRO A 351 27.24 21.00 -20.76
C PRO A 351 25.87 20.31 -20.76
N GLU A 352 24.79 21.07 -20.84
CA GLU A 352 23.44 20.51 -20.83
C GLU A 352 23.17 19.64 -22.06
N VAL A 353 22.55 18.48 -21.83
CA VAL A 353 22.13 17.55 -22.88
C VAL A 353 20.65 17.20 -22.65
N THR A 354 19.89 17.09 -23.73
CA THR A 354 18.48 16.65 -23.69
C THR A 354 18.37 15.13 -23.88
N GLU A 355 17.29 14.51 -23.40
CA GLU A 355 17.05 13.06 -23.60
C GLU A 355 17.04 12.67 -25.08
N ALA A 356 16.45 13.52 -25.94
CA ALA A 356 16.40 13.30 -27.38
C ALA A 356 17.81 13.32 -28.04
N GLN A 357 18.75 14.06 -27.45
CA GLN A 357 20.15 14.05 -27.88
C GLN A 357 20.90 12.83 -27.34
N LEU A 358 20.64 12.44 -26.09
CA LEU A 358 21.26 11.26 -25.48
C LEU A 358 20.95 9.97 -26.24
N LYS A 359 19.72 9.84 -26.77
CA LYS A 359 19.25 8.63 -27.46
C LYS A 359 19.63 7.36 -26.68
N ALA A 360 19.39 7.40 -25.36
CA ALA A 360 19.79 6.30 -24.48
C ALA A 360 19.01 5.04 -24.86
N THR A 361 19.73 3.93 -25.01
CA THR A 361 19.16 2.60 -25.24
C THR A 361 19.78 1.62 -24.26
N ALA A 362 19.10 0.52 -23.97
CA ALA A 362 19.62 -0.52 -23.11
C ALA A 362 19.48 -1.87 -23.79
N THR A 363 20.53 -2.68 -23.71
CA THR A 363 20.52 -4.09 -24.10
C THR A 363 20.65 -4.90 -22.83
N CYS A 364 19.58 -5.59 -22.46
CA CYS A 364 19.49 -6.42 -21.26
C CYS A 364 19.36 -7.88 -21.63
N ASP A 365 20.10 -8.74 -20.95
CA ASP A 365 19.98 -10.20 -21.00
C ASP A 365 19.75 -10.76 -19.60
N LYS A 366 19.08 -11.91 -19.52
CA LYS A 366 18.80 -12.60 -18.27
C LYS A 366 19.32 -14.04 -18.35
N GLY A 367 20.26 -14.41 -17.47
CA GLY A 367 20.82 -15.76 -17.43
C GLY A 367 21.58 -16.15 -18.71
N SER A 368 21.44 -17.41 -19.14
CA SER A 368 22.11 -17.94 -20.35
C SER A 368 21.16 -17.96 -21.55
N ILE A 369 21.73 -17.88 -22.76
CA ILE A 369 21.11 -17.79 -24.11
C ILE A 369 20.00 -18.84 -24.43
N ARG A 370 19.73 -19.80 -23.54
CA ARG A 370 18.80 -20.91 -23.75
C ARG A 370 17.39 -20.68 -23.18
N VAL A 371 17.17 -19.63 -22.40
CA VAL A 371 15.87 -19.30 -21.80
C VAL A 371 15.46 -17.90 -22.25
N ALA A 372 14.17 -17.70 -22.59
CA ALA A 372 13.64 -16.37 -22.88
C ALA A 372 13.91 -15.43 -21.69
N ALA A 373 14.44 -14.24 -21.95
CA ALA A 373 14.80 -13.28 -20.92
C ALA A 373 13.55 -12.64 -20.32
N GLU A 374 12.91 -13.35 -19.38
CA GLU A 374 11.63 -12.96 -18.79
C GLU A 374 11.57 -13.25 -17.28
N GLY A 375 10.74 -12.48 -16.57
CA GLY A 375 10.41 -12.69 -15.15
C GLY A 375 11.39 -12.06 -14.14
N PRO A 376 11.10 -12.19 -12.84
CA PRO A 376 11.90 -11.62 -11.76
C PRO A 376 13.22 -12.37 -11.54
N GLY A 377 14.19 -11.73 -10.88
CA GLY A 377 15.50 -12.29 -10.56
C GLY A 377 16.60 -11.24 -10.46
N ASN A 378 17.75 -11.64 -9.90
CA ASN A 378 18.96 -10.83 -9.74
C ASN A 378 20.05 -11.11 -10.79
N ASP A 379 19.65 -11.80 -11.86
CA ASP A 379 20.49 -12.32 -12.94
C ASP A 379 20.33 -11.52 -14.24
N TRP A 380 19.71 -10.34 -14.17
CA TRP A 380 19.61 -9.39 -15.26
C TRP A 380 20.91 -8.61 -15.39
N ARG A 381 21.49 -8.61 -16.59
CA ARG A 381 22.67 -7.81 -16.94
C ARG A 381 22.32 -6.93 -18.11
N CYS A 382 22.51 -5.63 -17.93
CA CYS A 382 22.16 -4.63 -18.91
C CYS A 382 23.36 -3.76 -19.25
N VAL A 383 23.51 -3.45 -20.54
CA VAL A 383 24.44 -2.45 -21.04
C VAL A 383 23.61 -1.29 -21.57
N VAL A 384 23.74 -0.13 -20.94
CA VAL A 384 23.13 1.12 -21.40
C VAL A 384 24.12 1.80 -22.33
N SER A 385 23.66 2.23 -23.50
CA SER A 385 24.43 3.03 -24.46
C SER A 385 23.76 4.37 -24.71
N TRP A 386 24.55 5.44 -24.83
CA TRP A 386 24.06 6.79 -25.12
C TRP A 386 25.06 7.56 -25.99
N HIS A 387 24.59 8.63 -26.62
CA HIS A 387 25.37 9.49 -27.49
C HIS A 387 25.45 10.89 -26.93
N LEU A 388 26.61 11.54 -27.07
CA LEU A 388 26.79 12.94 -26.68
C LEU A 388 26.96 13.81 -27.93
N PRO A 389 26.39 15.04 -27.95
CA PRO A 389 26.60 15.97 -29.05
C PRO A 389 28.09 16.24 -29.26
N GLY A 390 28.57 16.09 -30.50
CA GLY A 390 29.97 16.34 -30.86
C GLY A 390 30.95 15.19 -30.53
N VAL A 391 30.45 14.02 -30.10
CA VAL A 391 31.26 12.83 -29.85
C VAL A 391 30.73 11.67 -30.71
N GLU A 392 31.59 11.10 -31.56
CA GLU A 392 31.21 9.98 -32.44
C GLU A 392 31.07 8.65 -31.67
N ALA A 393 31.87 8.44 -30.62
CA ALA A 393 31.80 7.24 -29.81
C ALA A 393 30.58 7.24 -28.87
N ALA A 394 29.82 6.14 -28.86
CA ALA A 394 28.78 5.93 -27.87
C ALA A 394 29.39 5.68 -26.49
N GLY A 395 28.87 6.37 -25.48
CA GLY A 395 29.15 6.02 -24.09
C GLY A 395 28.42 4.73 -23.71
N THR A 396 29.03 3.92 -22.85
CA THR A 396 28.44 2.68 -22.34
C THR A 396 28.58 2.57 -20.83
N ALA A 397 27.57 2.03 -20.16
CA ALA A 397 27.57 1.75 -18.73
C ALA A 397 26.89 0.41 -18.46
N ILE A 398 27.48 -0.38 -17.57
CA ILE A 398 26.98 -1.72 -17.23
C ILE A 398 26.18 -1.63 -15.93
N TYR A 399 25.03 -2.30 -15.92
CA TYR A 399 24.17 -2.44 -14.75
C TYR A 399 23.81 -3.90 -14.49
N GLN A 400 23.92 -4.32 -13.23
CA GLN A 400 23.29 -5.53 -12.75
C GLN A 400 21.94 -5.16 -12.12
N LEU A 401 20.87 -5.84 -12.53
CA LEU A 401 19.52 -5.56 -12.06
C LEU A 401 19.03 -6.69 -11.15
N ASP A 402 18.45 -6.30 -10.01
CA ASP A 402 17.59 -7.15 -9.19
C ASP A 402 16.14 -6.75 -9.39
N VAL A 403 15.40 -7.57 -10.14
CA VAL A 403 14.00 -7.33 -10.51
C VAL A 403 13.09 -8.15 -9.61
N THR A 404 12.29 -7.50 -8.79
CA THR A 404 11.32 -8.15 -7.93
C THR A 404 10.04 -8.53 -8.69
N PRO A 405 9.31 -9.56 -8.23
CA PRO A 405 8.12 -10.06 -8.92
C PRO A 405 6.97 -9.05 -9.14
N ASP A 406 6.96 -7.94 -8.42
CA ASP A 406 6.01 -6.83 -8.56
C ASP A 406 6.43 -5.81 -9.63
N GLY A 407 7.55 -6.03 -10.32
CA GLY A 407 8.03 -5.19 -11.42
C GLY A 407 9.04 -4.12 -10.99
N ARG A 408 9.25 -3.91 -9.68
CA ARG A 408 10.31 -3.02 -9.21
C ARG A 408 11.67 -3.63 -9.53
N PHE A 409 12.65 -2.79 -9.86
CA PHE A 409 14.03 -3.24 -9.94
C PHE A 409 14.99 -2.27 -9.27
N MET A 410 16.10 -2.80 -8.76
CA MET A 410 17.25 -2.03 -8.34
C MET A 410 18.37 -2.25 -9.36
N ALA A 411 18.88 -1.18 -9.96
CA ALA A 411 20.01 -1.22 -10.86
C ALA A 411 21.28 -0.81 -10.10
N ASP A 412 22.30 -1.67 -10.12
CA ASP A 412 23.61 -1.45 -9.52
C ASP A 412 24.67 -1.30 -10.62
N GLY A 413 25.39 -0.19 -10.60
CA GLY A 413 26.33 0.20 -11.64
C GLY A 413 27.70 -0.44 -11.47
N ASP A 414 28.18 -1.12 -12.51
CA ASP A 414 29.49 -1.79 -12.53
C ASP A 414 30.52 -1.05 -13.41
N GLY A 415 30.41 0.28 -13.47
CA GLY A 415 31.31 1.13 -14.24
C GLY A 415 30.84 1.48 -15.66
N PRO A 416 31.48 2.51 -16.26
CA PRO A 416 32.79 3.10 -15.91
C PRO A 416 32.77 4.14 -14.77
N LYS A 417 33.95 4.41 -14.17
CA LYS A 417 34.12 5.27 -12.96
C LYS A 417 33.57 6.69 -13.16
N GLU A 418 33.63 7.21 -14.37
CA GLU A 418 33.23 8.56 -14.74
C GLU A 418 31.70 8.75 -14.77
N VAL A 419 30.94 7.63 -14.72
CA VAL A 419 29.49 7.59 -14.87
C VAL A 419 28.83 6.93 -13.66
N ASN A 420 29.02 5.62 -13.47
CA ASN A 420 28.32 4.81 -12.47
C ASN A 420 29.25 3.91 -11.63
N GLY A 421 30.57 3.96 -11.82
CA GLY A 421 31.52 3.10 -11.10
C GLY A 421 31.92 3.58 -9.69
N TYR A 422 31.31 4.65 -9.16
CA TYR A 422 31.61 5.14 -7.81
C TYR A 422 30.39 5.79 -7.14
N PHE A 423 30.23 5.58 -5.83
CA PHE A 423 29.08 6.06 -5.04
C PHE A 423 29.03 7.58 -4.91
N LEU A 424 30.17 8.28 -4.88
CA LEU A 424 30.22 9.73 -4.75
C LEU A 424 30.69 10.39 -6.05
N VAL A 425 30.07 11.52 -6.37
CA VAL A 425 30.52 12.45 -7.40
C VAL A 425 30.97 13.75 -6.75
N ARG A 426 32.10 14.30 -7.23
CA ARG A 426 32.59 15.59 -6.75
C ARG A 426 31.82 16.72 -7.42
N THR A 427 30.96 17.39 -6.67
CA THR A 427 30.24 18.57 -7.15
C THR A 427 30.95 19.85 -6.71
N PRO A 428 30.66 21.02 -7.33
CA PRO A 428 31.19 22.30 -6.88
C PRO A 428 30.89 22.63 -5.41
N ASN A 429 29.82 22.06 -4.85
CA ASN A 429 29.37 22.31 -3.47
C ASN A 429 29.83 21.24 -2.46
N GLY A 430 30.64 20.26 -2.89
CA GLY A 430 31.10 19.14 -2.08
C GLY A 430 30.81 17.77 -2.71
N ASP A 431 31.18 16.70 -2.01
CA ASP A 431 30.84 15.35 -2.45
C ASP A 431 29.33 15.10 -2.32
N ALA A 432 28.72 14.57 -3.38
CA ALA A 432 27.31 14.20 -3.39
C ALA A 432 27.14 12.74 -3.84
N PRO A 433 26.08 12.03 -3.40
CA PRO A 433 25.76 10.71 -3.91
C PRO A 433 25.56 10.75 -5.43
N ASN A 434 26.17 9.79 -6.11
CA ASN A 434 26.07 9.61 -7.54
C ASN A 434 24.69 9.01 -7.89
N PRO A 435 23.79 9.74 -8.57
CA PRO A 435 22.47 9.22 -8.90
C PRO A 435 22.51 8.04 -9.88
N LEU A 436 23.60 7.86 -10.64
CA LEU A 436 23.76 6.78 -11.60
C LEU A 436 24.45 5.54 -11.04
N TRP A 437 25.01 5.61 -9.82
CA TRP A 437 25.69 4.46 -9.20
C TRP A 437 24.69 3.36 -8.84
N GLN A 438 23.61 3.72 -8.13
CA GLN A 438 22.55 2.79 -7.81
C GLN A 438 21.21 3.52 -7.75
N PHE A 439 20.19 2.96 -8.42
CA PHE A 439 18.85 3.56 -8.47
C PHE A 439 17.75 2.52 -8.54
N ASP A 440 16.54 2.92 -8.17
CA ASP A 440 15.33 2.12 -8.35
C ASP A 440 14.65 2.46 -9.67
N GLY A 441 13.97 1.48 -10.26
CA GLY A 441 13.06 1.65 -11.37
C GLY A 441 11.86 0.71 -11.27
N ASN A 442 10.94 0.82 -12.22
CA ASN A 442 9.72 0.00 -12.24
C ASN A 442 9.32 -0.41 -13.66
N VAL A 443 9.15 -1.71 -13.87
CA VAL A 443 8.67 -2.31 -15.12
C VAL A 443 7.14 -2.35 -15.11
N GLU A 444 6.53 -1.89 -16.20
CA GLU A 444 5.08 -1.97 -16.34
C GLU A 444 4.61 -3.40 -16.63
N LEU A 445 3.91 -4.01 -15.68
CA LEU A 445 3.51 -5.42 -15.80
C LEU A 445 2.42 -5.66 -16.85
N LEU A 446 1.59 -4.66 -17.14
CA LEU A 446 0.52 -4.76 -18.13
C LEU A 446 0.99 -4.26 -19.50
N ARG A 447 0.37 -4.74 -20.57
CA ARG A 447 0.60 -4.16 -21.91
C ARG A 447 -0.10 -2.81 -22.03
N THR A 448 0.62 -1.80 -22.49
CA THR A 448 0.06 -0.51 -22.89
C THR A 448 -0.63 -0.67 -24.24
N SER A 449 -1.85 -0.14 -24.38
CA SER A 449 -2.61 -0.22 -25.65
C SER A 449 -2.08 0.73 -26.74
N LYS A 450 -0.86 1.24 -26.58
CA LYS A 450 -0.15 2.04 -27.58
C LYS A 450 1.18 1.34 -27.84
N GLU A 451 1.13 0.44 -28.82
CA GLU A 451 2.25 0.18 -29.71
C GLU A 451 1.89 0.75 -31.08
#